data_AF-A0A0D6KB68-F1
#
_entry.id   AF-A0A0D6KB68-F1
#
_cell.length_a   1.000
_cell.length_b   1.000
_cell.length_c   1.000
_cell.angle_alpha   90.00
_cell.angle_beta   90.00
_cell.angle_gamma   90.00
#
_symmetry.space_group_name_H-M   'P 1'
#
loop_
_entity.id
_entity.type
_entity.pdbx_description
1 polymer ?
#
loop_
_entity_poly.entity_id
_entity_poly.type
_entity_poly.pdbx_seq_one_letter_code
_entity_poly.pdbx_strand_id
1 'polypeptide(L)'
;MITTQRNFIFNKKRGNSGKIILLSAIVLLLFNSGCKSQSQTLGQAPLNTPGATCPDKPVDSLDTKNVKQIQLTSQPIKESSQLRAGKDLGYTFEAQSGQRLNIQTNDEICIWVYTPDNQIITGKDLTQTGKYIIQISVPKGLSTFDLQLALESSSKPIYSNQPTTTQEPNISTSEVQSADTFVRNHYIAINNRQYSFSYKNLSPRFINENIPGGYSDYQRWWDSVKEIKIGEIKLLKQNNNQAIVNAELWYTMNDGKTFQDSKSRIDLVWSNDSNKWLFDMKSEP
;
A
#
# COMPACT_ATOMS: atom_id res chain seq x y z
N MET A 1 27.99 -0.50 32.95
CA MET A 1 28.77 0.08 31.83
C MET A 1 27.78 0.54 30.78
N ILE A 2 27.57 1.86 30.71
CA ILE A 2 26.57 2.52 29.88
C ILE A 2 27.28 2.89 28.57
N THR A 3 26.95 2.23 27.47
CA THR A 3 27.50 2.56 26.15
C THR A 3 26.38 3.12 25.27
N THR A 4 26.28 4.44 25.32
CA THR A 4 25.85 5.41 24.29
C THR A 4 25.26 4.83 23.00
N GLN A 5 23.93 4.75 22.92
CA GLN A 5 23.19 4.62 21.65
C GLN A 5 23.06 6.01 21.01
N ARG A 6 23.95 6.31 20.06
CA ARG A 6 23.90 7.52 19.23
C ARG A 6 22.74 7.44 18.24
N ASN A 7 21.86 8.44 18.30
CA ASN A 7 21.07 9.02 17.21
C ASN A 7 21.24 8.36 15.82
N PHE A 8 20.37 7.40 15.49
CA PHE A 8 20.16 6.92 14.12
C PHE A 8 18.82 7.43 13.59
N ILE A 9 18.69 8.74 13.51
CA ILE A 9 17.74 9.39 12.60
C ILE A 9 18.62 10.24 11.68
N PHE A 10 18.95 9.64 10.53
CA PHE A 10 19.53 10.23 9.32
C PHE A 10 20.76 11.12 9.50
N ASN A 11 21.95 10.53 9.47
CA ASN A 11 23.20 11.29 9.26
C ASN A 11 23.71 11.10 7.82
N LYS A 12 23.58 12.15 7.00
CA LYS A 12 24.01 12.20 5.59
C LYS A 12 25.49 12.60 5.49
N LYS A 13 26.33 11.74 4.92
CA LYS A 13 27.66 12.12 4.41
C LYS A 13 27.49 12.72 3.00
N ARG A 14 27.67 14.04 2.84
CA ARG A 14 27.73 14.70 1.52
C ARG A 14 29.08 14.40 0.86
N GLY A 15 29.05 13.72 -0.28
CA GLY A 15 30.19 13.51 -1.17
C GLY A 15 30.05 14.33 -2.44
N ASN A 16 30.86 15.39 -2.49
CA ASN A 16 31.37 16.22 -3.59
C ASN A 16 30.83 16.07 -5.03
N SER A 17 30.43 17.22 -5.60
CA SER A 17 30.09 17.48 -7.00
C SER A 17 31.33 17.78 -7.85
N GLY A 18 31.58 16.98 -8.89
CA GLY A 18 32.51 17.30 -9.97
C GLY A 18 31.77 17.78 -11.23
N LYS A 19 31.99 19.05 -11.61
CA LYS A 19 31.72 19.61 -12.95
C LYS A 19 32.80 19.13 -13.94
N ILE A 20 32.57 19.36 -15.26
CA ILE A 20 33.51 19.39 -16.44
C ILE A 20 32.96 18.45 -17.55
N ILE A 21 32.79 18.76 -18.85
CA ILE A 21 33.11 19.89 -19.76
C ILE A 21 32.19 19.78 -21.01
N LEU A 22 31.84 20.93 -21.61
CA LEU A 22 31.27 21.10 -22.96
C LEU A 22 32.28 20.74 -24.05
N LEU A 23 31.88 20.05 -25.12
CA LEU A 23 32.53 20.19 -26.44
C LEU A 23 31.52 20.04 -27.59
N SER A 24 31.64 20.99 -28.50
CA SER A 24 30.87 21.27 -29.71
C SER A 24 31.48 20.53 -30.92
N ALA A 25 30.66 20.07 -31.88
CA ALA A 25 31.01 20.10 -33.31
C ALA A 25 29.82 19.73 -34.20
N ILE A 26 29.61 20.62 -35.18
CA ILE A 26 28.66 20.63 -36.30
C ILE A 26 29.17 19.75 -37.44
N VAL A 27 28.32 18.98 -38.13
CA VAL A 27 28.41 18.73 -39.58
C VAL A 27 27.01 18.53 -40.18
N LEU A 28 26.62 19.45 -41.07
CA LEU A 28 25.53 19.35 -42.04
C LEU A 28 25.96 18.52 -43.25
N LEU A 29 25.05 17.74 -43.87
CA LEU A 29 24.86 17.70 -45.33
C LEU A 29 23.58 16.94 -45.74
N LEU A 30 22.89 17.55 -46.71
CA LEU A 30 21.66 17.21 -47.45
C LEU A 30 21.90 15.98 -48.37
N PHE A 31 20.95 15.18 -48.90
CA PHE A 31 19.66 15.39 -49.57
C PHE A 31 18.91 14.05 -49.66
N ASN A 32 17.58 14.04 -49.67
CA ASN A 32 16.78 13.62 -50.85
C ASN A 32 15.26 13.64 -50.57
N SER A 33 14.57 14.05 -51.62
CA SER A 33 13.15 14.34 -51.77
C SER A 33 12.27 13.08 -51.74
N GLY A 34 11.09 13.16 -51.12
CA GLY A 34 10.03 12.15 -51.22
C GLY A 34 8.67 12.74 -50.79
N CYS A 35 7.63 12.46 -51.57
CA CYS A 35 6.35 13.17 -51.66
C CYS A 35 5.54 13.41 -50.37
N LYS A 36 4.76 14.49 -50.45
CA LYS A 36 3.70 14.94 -49.54
C LYS A 36 2.54 13.92 -49.46
N SER A 37 2.13 13.60 -48.23
CA SER A 37 0.75 13.24 -47.91
C SER A 37 0.33 14.05 -46.69
N GLN A 38 -0.65 14.93 -46.89
CA GLN A 38 -1.20 15.84 -45.90
C GLN A 38 -2.44 15.19 -45.28
N SER A 39 -2.34 14.83 -44.00
CA SER A 39 -3.49 14.52 -43.15
C SER A 39 -3.33 15.31 -41.85
N GLN A 40 -4.28 16.23 -41.60
CA GLN A 40 -4.34 17.05 -40.40
C GLN A 40 -5.10 16.32 -39.28
N THR A 41 -4.58 16.51 -38.06
CA THR A 41 -5.26 16.60 -36.75
C THR A 41 -6.04 15.39 -36.21
N LEU A 42 -5.47 14.75 -35.18
CA LEU A 42 -5.82 15.02 -33.77
C LEU A 42 -4.70 14.44 -32.90
N GLY A 43 -4.13 15.26 -32.02
CA GLY A 43 -3.06 14.86 -31.10
C GLY A 43 -3.54 13.74 -30.19
N GLN A 44 -3.17 12.52 -30.55
CA GLN A 44 -3.37 11.32 -29.74
C GLN A 44 -2.56 11.46 -28.46
N ALA A 45 -3.23 11.25 -27.33
CA ALA A 45 -2.58 10.97 -26.05
C ALA A 45 -1.50 9.91 -26.24
N PRO A 46 -0.36 9.97 -25.53
CA PRO A 46 0.69 8.97 -25.66
C PRO A 46 0.09 7.59 -25.40
N LEU A 47 0.12 6.74 -26.44
CA LEU A 47 -0.09 5.31 -26.35
C LEU A 47 0.99 4.78 -25.41
N ASN A 48 0.62 4.60 -24.14
CA ASN A 48 1.38 3.82 -23.19
C ASN A 48 1.55 2.43 -23.80
N THR A 49 2.79 2.11 -24.14
CA THR A 49 3.22 0.77 -24.50
C THR A 49 2.72 -0.20 -23.43
N PRO A 50 2.13 -1.36 -23.77
CA PRO A 50 1.81 -2.39 -22.79
C PRO A 50 3.12 -2.79 -22.08
N GLY A 51 3.30 -2.29 -20.86
CA GLY A 51 4.45 -2.62 -20.04
C GLY A 51 4.38 -4.09 -19.66
N ALA A 52 5.52 -4.75 -19.56
CA ALA A 52 5.63 -6.13 -19.10
C ALA A 52 5.20 -6.35 -17.64
N THR A 53 4.65 -5.32 -16.99
CA THR A 53 4.37 -5.25 -15.55
C THR A 53 2.99 -4.63 -15.33
N CYS A 54 2.28 -5.08 -14.30
CA CYS A 54 0.99 -4.52 -13.93
C CYS A 54 1.08 -3.03 -13.61
N PRO A 55 0.16 -2.20 -14.14
CA PRO A 55 0.12 -0.78 -13.80
C PRO A 55 -0.39 -0.57 -12.36
N ASP A 56 -0.07 0.57 -11.75
CA ASP A 56 -0.49 0.90 -10.37
C ASP A 56 -2.01 0.97 -10.22
N LYS A 57 -2.72 1.33 -11.30
CA LYS A 57 -4.18 1.39 -11.39
C LYS A 57 -4.64 0.81 -12.73
N PRO A 58 -5.89 0.35 -12.82
CA PRO A 58 -6.48 -0.03 -14.09
C PRO A 58 -6.42 1.12 -15.09
N VAL A 59 -6.00 0.79 -16.30
CA VAL A 59 -5.87 1.76 -17.40
C VAL A 59 -7.20 1.93 -18.12
N ASP A 60 -8.04 0.91 -18.05
CA ASP A 60 -9.34 0.81 -18.70
C ASP A 60 -10.46 0.74 -17.66
N SER A 61 -11.62 1.27 -18.04
CA SER A 61 -12.84 1.19 -17.24
C SER A 61 -13.48 -0.19 -17.41
N LEU A 62 -13.85 -0.81 -16.28
CA LEU A 62 -14.53 -2.10 -16.28
C LEU A 62 -15.92 -1.98 -16.93
N ASP A 63 -16.15 -2.70 -18.02
CA ASP A 63 -17.47 -2.83 -18.64
C ASP A 63 -18.37 -3.71 -17.76
N THR A 64 -19.51 -3.17 -17.34
CA THR A 64 -20.54 -3.87 -16.57
C THR A 64 -20.98 -5.22 -17.16
N LYS A 65 -20.90 -5.41 -18.49
CA LYS A 65 -21.21 -6.69 -19.14
C LYS A 65 -20.17 -7.78 -18.86
N ASN A 66 -18.96 -7.38 -18.49
CA ASN A 66 -17.86 -8.28 -18.15
C ASN A 66 -17.72 -8.45 -16.64
N VAL A 67 -18.79 -8.22 -15.88
CA VAL A 67 -18.83 -8.38 -14.43
C VAL A 67 -19.69 -9.59 -14.07
N LYS A 68 -19.09 -10.61 -13.47
CA LYS A 68 -19.77 -11.79 -12.96
C LYS A 68 -20.00 -11.67 -11.44
N GLN A 69 -21.21 -11.92 -10.98
CA GLN A 69 -21.46 -12.04 -9.54
C GLN A 69 -21.02 -13.42 -9.05
N ILE A 70 -20.33 -13.47 -7.91
CA ILE A 70 -19.88 -14.68 -7.23
C ILE A 70 -20.26 -14.61 -5.75
N GLN A 71 -20.50 -15.78 -5.16
CA GLN A 71 -20.79 -15.90 -3.73
C GLN A 71 -19.55 -16.46 -3.04
N LEU A 72 -18.93 -15.68 -2.16
CA LEU A 72 -17.76 -16.10 -1.40
C LEU A 72 -18.15 -16.52 0.02
N THR A 73 -17.52 -17.59 0.49
CA THR A 73 -17.64 -18.10 1.86
C THR A 73 -16.25 -18.48 2.36
N SER A 74 -16.15 -19.12 3.53
CA SER A 74 -14.89 -19.66 4.04
C SER A 74 -14.34 -20.82 3.21
N GLN A 75 -15.15 -21.46 2.37
CA GLN A 75 -14.69 -22.49 1.44
C GLN A 75 -14.16 -21.83 0.16
N PRO A 76 -12.90 -22.12 -0.25
CA PRO A 76 -12.36 -21.58 -1.50
C PRO A 76 -13.15 -22.05 -2.71
N ILE A 77 -13.52 -21.10 -3.57
CA ILE A 77 -14.06 -21.38 -4.91
C ILE A 77 -12.98 -21.18 -5.96
N LYS A 78 -13.08 -21.88 -7.09
CA LYS A 78 -12.18 -21.73 -8.24
C LYS A 78 -12.90 -21.07 -9.41
N GLU A 79 -12.29 -20.05 -9.97
CA GLU A 79 -12.71 -19.38 -11.20
C GLU A 79 -11.58 -19.46 -12.24
N SER A 80 -11.92 -19.79 -13.48
CA SER A 80 -10.96 -19.92 -14.58
C SER A 80 -11.47 -19.15 -15.79
N SER A 81 -10.60 -18.37 -16.44
CA SER A 81 -10.96 -17.61 -17.63
C SER A 81 -9.76 -17.34 -18.53
N GLN A 82 -10.04 -17.00 -19.78
CA GLN A 82 -9.05 -16.56 -20.76
C GLN A 82 -9.28 -15.08 -21.07
N LEU A 83 -8.23 -14.26 -20.94
CA LEU A 83 -8.29 -12.81 -21.09
C LEU A 83 -7.17 -12.30 -22.00
N ARG A 84 -7.47 -11.26 -22.79
CA ARG A 84 -6.52 -10.58 -23.67
C ARG A 84 -6.07 -9.27 -23.04
N ALA A 85 -4.84 -8.86 -23.30
CA ALA A 85 -4.34 -7.55 -22.89
C ALA A 85 -5.22 -6.43 -23.46
N GLY A 86 -5.51 -5.42 -22.63
CA GLY A 86 -6.47 -4.35 -22.94
C GLY A 86 -7.94 -4.77 -22.82
N LYS A 87 -8.22 -5.91 -22.17
CA LYS A 87 -9.56 -6.31 -21.73
C LYS A 87 -9.53 -6.59 -20.23
N ASP A 88 -10.64 -6.26 -19.59
CA ASP A 88 -10.85 -6.50 -18.16
C ASP A 88 -11.97 -7.52 -17.93
N LEU A 89 -11.82 -8.27 -16.85
CA LEU A 89 -12.87 -9.10 -16.27
C LEU A 89 -13.14 -8.64 -14.84
N GLY A 90 -14.40 -8.57 -14.46
CA GLY A 90 -14.84 -8.19 -13.12
C GLY A 90 -15.53 -9.35 -12.39
N TYR A 91 -15.28 -9.46 -11.10
CA TYR A 91 -16.09 -10.25 -10.18
C TYR A 91 -16.71 -9.34 -9.13
N THR A 92 -17.96 -9.58 -8.76
CA THR A 92 -18.60 -8.88 -7.63
C THR A 92 -19.01 -9.86 -6.56
N PHE A 93 -18.81 -9.48 -5.30
CA PHE A 93 -19.21 -10.27 -4.14
C PHE A 93 -19.61 -9.34 -2.98
N GLU A 94 -20.51 -9.83 -2.13
CA GLU A 94 -20.89 -9.13 -0.89
C GLU A 94 -19.96 -9.56 0.24
N ALA A 95 -19.53 -8.62 1.07
CA ALA A 95 -18.76 -8.90 2.28
C ALA A 95 -19.13 -7.96 3.42
N GLN A 96 -18.81 -8.38 4.63
CA GLN A 96 -18.95 -7.63 5.87
C GLN A 96 -17.59 -7.06 6.28
N SER A 97 -17.62 -5.88 6.89
CA SER A 97 -16.45 -5.30 7.53
C SER A 97 -15.84 -6.28 8.55
N GLY A 98 -14.52 -6.43 8.52
CA GLY A 98 -13.77 -7.37 9.36
C GLY A 98 -13.58 -8.75 8.74
N GLN A 99 -14.17 -9.05 7.57
CA GLN A 99 -13.81 -10.24 6.81
C GLN A 99 -12.48 -10.04 6.06
N ARG A 100 -11.81 -11.12 5.71
CA ARG A 100 -10.59 -11.12 4.90
C ARG A 100 -10.80 -11.83 3.57
N LEU A 101 -10.53 -11.14 2.48
CA LEU A 101 -10.50 -11.72 1.15
C LEU A 101 -9.18 -12.46 0.93
N ASN A 102 -9.28 -13.77 0.70
CA ASN A 102 -8.15 -14.60 0.30
C ASN A 102 -8.20 -14.79 -1.22
N ILE A 103 -7.24 -14.21 -1.92
CA ILE A 103 -7.04 -14.38 -3.36
C ILE A 103 -5.74 -15.16 -3.57
N GLN A 104 -5.81 -16.25 -4.33
CA GLN A 104 -4.64 -17.05 -4.71
C GLN A 104 -4.64 -17.33 -6.21
N THR A 105 -3.50 -17.10 -6.85
CA THR A 105 -3.24 -17.44 -8.24
C THR A 105 -1.73 -17.63 -8.41
N ASN A 106 -1.34 -18.49 -9.35
CA ASN A 106 0.06 -18.64 -9.78
C ASN A 106 0.30 -17.94 -11.14
N ASP A 107 -0.73 -17.32 -11.70
CA ASP A 107 -0.69 -16.76 -13.05
C ASP A 107 -0.28 -15.28 -13.02
N GLU A 108 0.39 -14.85 -14.09
CA GLU A 108 0.84 -13.46 -14.26
C GLU A 108 -0.34 -12.57 -14.69
N ILE A 109 -1.19 -12.21 -13.73
CA ILE A 109 -2.37 -11.34 -13.91
C ILE A 109 -2.35 -10.13 -12.97
N CYS A 110 -3.02 -9.06 -13.36
CA CYS A 110 -3.17 -7.85 -12.56
C CYS A 110 -4.51 -7.89 -11.84
N ILE A 111 -4.50 -7.66 -10.52
CA ILE A 111 -5.70 -7.76 -9.67
C ILE A 111 -5.85 -6.48 -8.87
N TRP A 112 -7.03 -5.87 -8.97
CA TRP A 112 -7.44 -4.74 -8.15
C TRP A 112 -8.75 -5.05 -7.46
N VAL A 113 -8.87 -4.70 -6.19
CA VAL A 113 -10.10 -4.89 -5.43
C VAL A 113 -10.69 -3.51 -5.12
N TYR A 114 -11.87 -3.23 -5.62
CA TYR A 114 -12.63 -2.04 -5.29
C TYR A 114 -13.55 -2.29 -4.11
N THR A 115 -13.56 -1.36 -3.18
CA THR A 115 -14.52 -1.24 -2.08
C THR A 115 -15.90 -0.78 -2.57
N PRO A 116 -16.95 -0.88 -1.73
CA PRO A 116 -18.28 -0.34 -2.04
C PRO A 116 -18.32 1.13 -2.45
N ASP A 117 -17.38 1.96 -1.98
CA ASP A 117 -17.21 3.36 -2.38
C ASP A 117 -16.28 3.56 -3.59
N ASN A 118 -15.98 2.48 -4.34
CA ASN A 118 -15.14 2.45 -5.53
C ASN A 118 -13.67 2.85 -5.32
N GLN A 119 -13.12 2.65 -4.12
CA GLN A 119 -11.69 2.83 -3.84
C GLN A 119 -10.94 1.51 -4.01
N ILE A 120 -9.72 1.56 -4.55
CA ILE A 120 -8.89 0.36 -4.68
C ILE A 120 -8.21 0.05 -3.35
N ILE A 121 -8.34 -1.18 -2.86
CA ILE A 121 -7.60 -1.73 -1.73
C ILE A 121 -6.55 -2.74 -2.20
N THR A 122 -5.43 -2.79 -1.49
CA THR A 122 -4.33 -3.73 -1.75
C THR A 122 -4.14 -4.76 -0.64
N GLY A 123 -4.94 -4.64 0.44
CA GLY A 123 -4.94 -5.55 1.57
C GLY A 123 -5.96 -6.67 1.42
N LYS A 124 -5.84 -7.69 2.28
CA LYS A 124 -6.84 -8.76 2.38
C LYS A 124 -8.01 -8.37 3.28
N ASP A 125 -7.82 -7.43 4.19
CA ASP A 125 -8.87 -6.98 5.12
C ASP A 125 -9.93 -6.14 4.40
N LEU A 126 -11.18 -6.55 4.52
CA LEU A 126 -12.35 -5.86 3.99
C LEU A 126 -12.91 -4.98 5.10
N THR A 127 -12.70 -3.67 4.97
CA THR A 127 -13.01 -2.70 6.03
C THR A 127 -14.41 -2.13 5.95
N GLN A 128 -15.10 -2.32 4.83
CA GLN A 128 -16.47 -1.86 4.60
C GLN A 128 -17.41 -3.05 4.44
N THR A 129 -18.66 -2.89 4.86
CA THR A 129 -19.73 -3.83 4.53
C THR A 129 -20.36 -3.43 3.21
N GLY A 130 -20.54 -4.37 2.29
CA GLY A 130 -21.26 -4.17 1.04
C GLY A 130 -20.60 -4.89 -0.14
N LYS A 131 -20.91 -4.38 -1.33
CA LYS A 131 -20.50 -4.96 -2.61
C LYS A 131 -19.08 -4.53 -3.00
N TYR A 132 -18.19 -5.51 -3.10
CA TYR A 132 -16.83 -5.34 -3.61
C TYR A 132 -16.73 -5.75 -5.07
N ILE A 133 -15.69 -5.26 -5.76
CA ILE A 133 -15.37 -5.63 -7.14
C ILE A 133 -13.92 -6.10 -7.23
N ILE A 134 -13.66 -7.29 -7.78
CA ILE A 134 -12.32 -7.72 -8.18
C ILE A 134 -12.20 -7.47 -9.68
N GLN A 135 -11.35 -6.53 -10.09
CA GLN A 135 -10.99 -6.31 -11.49
C GLN A 135 -9.70 -7.06 -11.82
N ILE A 136 -9.72 -7.77 -12.94
CA ILE A 136 -8.61 -8.58 -13.44
C ILE A 136 -8.25 -8.14 -14.85
N SER A 137 -6.96 -7.99 -15.11
CA SER A 137 -6.41 -7.82 -16.46
C SER A 137 -5.14 -8.63 -16.66
N VAL A 138 -4.66 -8.73 -17.89
CA VAL A 138 -3.38 -9.39 -18.22
C VAL A 138 -2.41 -8.35 -18.80
N PRO A 139 -1.12 -8.37 -18.40
CA PRO A 139 -0.17 -7.35 -18.82
C PRO A 139 0.18 -7.45 -20.32
N LYS A 140 0.12 -8.66 -20.89
CA LYS A 140 0.51 -8.92 -22.28
C LYS A 140 -0.23 -10.10 -22.90
N GLY A 141 -0.45 -10.03 -24.21
CA GLY A 141 -0.92 -11.16 -25.01
C GLY A 141 -2.30 -11.69 -24.63
N LEU A 142 -2.43 -13.02 -24.68
CA LEU A 142 -3.61 -13.79 -24.30
C LEU A 142 -3.15 -14.77 -23.22
N SER A 143 -3.80 -14.74 -22.06
CA SER A 143 -3.48 -15.65 -20.96
C SER A 143 -4.75 -16.32 -20.45
N THR A 144 -4.62 -17.59 -20.10
CA THR A 144 -5.61 -18.29 -19.27
C THR A 144 -5.11 -18.23 -17.82
N PHE A 145 -6.01 -17.96 -16.88
CA PHE A 145 -5.68 -17.91 -15.46
C PHE A 145 -6.68 -18.71 -14.62
N ASP A 146 -6.20 -19.14 -13.46
CA ASP A 146 -6.96 -19.76 -12.39
C ASP A 146 -6.89 -18.88 -11.14
N LEU A 147 -8.05 -18.61 -10.56
CA LEU A 147 -8.20 -17.82 -9.35
C LEU A 147 -8.92 -18.64 -8.27
N GLN A 148 -8.31 -18.74 -7.09
CA GLN A 148 -8.99 -19.25 -5.90
C GLN A 148 -9.37 -18.09 -4.99
N LEU A 149 -10.65 -18.05 -4.59
CA LEU A 149 -11.23 -16.97 -3.80
C LEU A 149 -11.95 -17.53 -2.56
N ALA A 150 -11.72 -16.92 -1.41
CA ALA A 150 -12.44 -17.22 -0.17
C ALA A 150 -12.60 -15.96 0.71
N LEU A 151 -13.58 -15.98 1.60
CA LEU A 151 -13.75 -15.02 2.69
C LEU A 151 -13.48 -15.69 4.03
N GLU A 152 -12.48 -15.19 4.74
CA GLU A 152 -12.19 -15.59 6.11
C GLU A 152 -12.87 -14.63 7.09
N SER A 153 -13.57 -15.17 8.08
CA SER A 153 -14.12 -14.39 9.18
C SER A 153 -13.00 -14.05 10.16
N SER A 154 -12.89 -12.79 10.60
CA SER A 154 -12.08 -12.44 11.77
C SER A 154 -12.77 -12.86 13.07
N SER A 155 -13.03 -14.16 13.24
CA SER A 155 -13.35 -14.73 14.55
C SER A 155 -12.13 -15.48 15.06
N LYS A 156 -11.39 -14.86 15.99
CA LYS A 156 -10.54 -15.62 16.91
C LYS A 156 -11.38 -16.78 17.47
N PRO A 157 -10.91 -18.05 17.45
CA PRO A 157 -11.56 -19.08 18.24
C PRO A 157 -11.38 -18.71 19.73
N ILE A 158 -12.47 -18.29 20.37
CA ILE A 158 -12.52 -18.04 21.80
C ILE A 158 -12.54 -19.42 22.49
N TYR A 159 -11.39 -19.89 22.93
CA TYR A 159 -11.33 -20.79 24.09
C TYR A 159 -11.27 -19.90 25.32
N SER A 160 -12.37 -19.82 26.08
CA SER A 160 -12.43 -19.06 27.33
C SER A 160 -13.18 -19.85 28.39
N ASN A 161 -12.41 -20.43 29.32
CA ASN A 161 -12.87 -20.69 30.67
C ASN A 161 -12.03 -19.81 31.60
N GLN A 162 -12.65 -18.77 32.19
CA GLN A 162 -12.56 -18.35 33.60
C GLN A 162 -12.96 -16.85 33.74
N PRO A 163 -13.67 -16.42 34.81
CA PRO A 163 -14.59 -15.28 34.74
C PRO A 163 -14.17 -13.99 35.47
N THR A 164 -14.92 -12.92 35.15
CA THR A 164 -15.23 -11.68 35.91
C THR A 164 -14.11 -10.63 35.99
N THR A 165 -14.28 -9.38 35.55
CA THR A 165 -15.08 -8.36 36.26
C THR A 165 -15.52 -7.20 35.38
N THR A 166 -16.77 -6.79 35.60
CA THR A 166 -17.54 -5.63 35.14
C THR A 166 -16.80 -4.30 35.14
N GLN A 167 -16.77 -3.62 33.99
CA GLN A 167 -16.93 -2.16 33.89
C GLN A 167 -17.85 -1.82 32.69
N GLU A 168 -18.67 -0.81 32.94
CA GLU A 168 -19.93 -0.41 32.30
C GLU A 168 -19.76 0.28 30.92
N PRO A 169 -20.78 0.26 30.04
CA PRO A 169 -20.65 0.61 28.64
C PRO A 169 -20.92 2.09 28.38
N ASN A 170 -20.16 2.71 27.47
CA ASN A 170 -20.61 3.93 26.81
C ASN A 170 -20.28 3.93 25.31
N ILE A 171 -21.25 3.42 24.56
CA ILE A 171 -21.85 3.91 23.31
C ILE A 171 -20.94 4.63 22.31
N SER A 172 -20.69 3.90 21.21
CA SER A 172 -20.69 4.31 19.79
C SER A 172 -20.47 5.79 19.47
N THR A 173 -19.32 6.09 18.86
CA THR A 173 -19.13 7.29 18.04
C THR A 173 -18.46 6.88 16.74
N SER A 174 -19.12 7.20 15.63
CA SER A 174 -18.69 7.16 14.21
C SER A 174 -17.30 6.59 13.90
N GLU A 175 -17.31 5.53 13.09
CA GLU A 175 -16.31 4.90 12.20
C GLU A 175 -14.99 5.65 11.90
N VAL A 176 -14.25 6.06 12.93
CA VAL A 176 -12.84 6.49 12.81
C VAL A 176 -11.98 5.24 12.89
N GLN A 177 -11.12 5.01 11.89
CA GLN A 177 -10.10 3.95 11.93
C GLN A 177 -9.34 4.01 13.26
N SER A 178 -9.29 2.90 14.01
CA SER A 178 -8.57 2.90 15.30
C SER A 178 -7.08 3.21 15.08
N ALA A 179 -6.50 4.05 15.93
CA ALA A 179 -5.12 4.51 15.80
C ALA A 179 -4.10 3.34 15.80
N ASP A 180 -4.36 2.30 16.59
CA ASP A 180 -3.56 1.08 16.62
C ASP A 180 -3.60 0.32 15.26
N THR A 181 -4.77 0.23 14.64
CA THR A 181 -4.93 -0.38 13.31
C THR A 181 -4.20 0.43 12.25
N PHE A 182 -4.29 1.76 12.31
CA PHE A 182 -3.54 2.64 11.41
C PHE A 182 -2.01 2.42 11.53
N VAL A 183 -1.48 2.35 12.75
CA VAL A 183 -0.05 2.08 13.00
C VAL A 183 0.36 0.71 12.46
N ARG A 184 -0.43 -0.33 12.72
CA ARG A 184 -0.19 -1.68 12.18
C ARG A 184 -0.10 -1.67 10.66
N ASN A 185 -1.08 -1.05 10.00
CA ASN A 185 -1.16 -0.99 8.55
C ASN A 185 0.00 -0.23 7.92
N HIS A 186 0.49 0.84 8.57
CA HIS A 186 1.67 1.56 8.12
C HIS A 186 2.91 0.65 8.04
N TYR A 187 3.20 -0.14 9.08
CA TYR A 187 4.34 -1.05 9.07
C TYR A 187 4.15 -2.27 8.15
N ILE A 188 2.92 -2.75 7.96
CA ILE A 188 2.60 -3.76 6.93
C ILE A 188 2.92 -3.22 5.53
N ALA A 189 2.51 -1.99 5.22
CA ALA A 189 2.78 -1.36 3.93
C ALA A 189 4.29 -1.24 3.67
N ILE A 190 5.08 -0.92 4.71
CA ILE A 190 6.54 -0.87 4.60
C ILE A 190 7.16 -2.25 4.31
N ASN A 191 6.69 -3.32 4.98
CA ASN A 191 7.10 -4.69 4.68
C ASN A 191 6.81 -5.06 3.22
N ASN A 192 5.67 -4.61 2.69
CA ASN A 192 5.25 -4.85 1.32
C ASN A 192 5.86 -3.87 0.30
N ARG A 193 6.87 -3.09 0.69
CA ARG A 193 7.56 -2.09 -0.16
C ARG A 193 6.64 -0.99 -0.72
N GLN A 194 5.50 -0.75 -0.07
CA GLN A 194 4.54 0.29 -0.44
C GLN A 194 4.96 1.66 0.14
N TYR A 195 6.12 2.16 -0.28
CA TYR A 195 6.71 3.38 0.30
C TYR A 195 5.93 4.63 -0.02
N SER A 196 5.36 4.76 -1.21
CA SER A 196 4.49 5.89 -1.59
C SER A 196 3.27 5.99 -0.66
N PHE A 197 2.66 4.86 -0.31
CA PHE A 197 1.54 4.81 0.64
C PHE A 197 1.99 5.18 2.06
N SER A 198 3.01 4.49 2.58
CA SER A 198 3.46 4.68 3.96
C SER A 198 4.06 6.08 4.19
N TYR A 199 4.69 6.69 3.19
CA TYR A 199 5.15 8.08 3.25
C TYR A 199 4.00 9.08 3.35
N LYS A 200 2.87 8.84 2.65
CA LYS A 200 1.65 9.67 2.76
C LYS A 200 0.96 9.54 4.12
N ASN A 201 1.39 8.62 4.98
CA ASN A 201 0.88 8.46 6.35
C ASN A 201 1.74 9.24 7.36
N LEU A 202 2.70 10.05 6.92
CA LEU A 202 3.54 10.87 7.77
C LEU A 202 3.05 12.32 7.80
N SER A 203 3.09 12.97 8.96
CA SER A 203 2.82 14.40 9.06
C SER A 203 3.96 15.22 8.47
N PRO A 204 3.71 16.47 8.03
CA PRO A 204 4.77 17.38 7.61
C PRO A 204 5.85 17.56 8.68
N ARG A 205 5.45 17.57 9.96
CA ARG A 205 6.38 17.65 11.09
C ARG A 205 7.28 16.42 11.14
N PHE A 206 6.72 15.22 11.09
CA PHE A 206 7.49 13.98 11.11
C PHE A 206 8.50 13.92 9.96
N ILE A 207 8.09 14.31 8.76
CA ILE A 207 8.96 14.38 7.58
C ILE A 207 10.11 15.37 7.80
N ASN A 208 9.81 16.60 8.25
CA ASN A 208 10.81 17.65 8.42
C ASN A 208 11.84 17.30 9.51
N GLU A 209 11.41 16.69 10.60
CA GLU A 209 12.29 16.33 11.72
C GLU A 209 13.12 15.08 11.44
N ASN A 210 12.54 14.10 10.74
CA ASN A 210 13.14 12.78 10.61
C ASN A 210 13.64 12.44 9.21
N ILE A 211 13.22 13.14 8.15
CA ILE A 211 13.47 12.72 6.76
C ILE A 211 13.92 13.93 5.91
N PRO A 212 15.13 14.46 6.13
CA PRO A 212 15.58 15.72 5.50
C PRO A 212 15.72 15.64 3.97
N GLY A 213 15.92 14.45 3.40
CA GLY A 213 15.89 14.25 1.94
C GLY A 213 14.53 13.82 1.38
N GLY A 214 13.47 13.92 2.18
CA GLY A 214 12.11 13.57 1.80
C GLY A 214 11.97 12.12 1.34
N TYR A 215 11.06 11.91 0.37
CA TYR A 215 10.69 10.57 -0.11
C TYR A 215 11.88 9.68 -0.51
N SER A 216 12.92 10.24 -1.16
CA SER A 216 14.07 9.44 -1.59
C SER A 216 14.87 8.87 -0.42
N ASP A 217 15.06 9.65 0.64
CA ASP A 217 15.77 9.18 1.83
C ASP A 217 14.90 8.19 2.64
N TYR A 218 13.58 8.40 2.66
CA TYR A 218 12.62 7.45 3.24
C TYR A 218 12.70 6.07 2.57
N GLN A 219 12.58 6.03 1.24
CA GLN A 219 12.67 4.80 0.47
C GLN A 219 14.03 4.13 0.67
N ARG A 220 15.14 4.88 0.53
CA ARG A 220 16.50 4.32 0.66
C ARG A 220 16.74 3.68 2.03
N TRP A 221 16.18 4.26 3.09
CA TRP A 221 16.30 3.67 4.42
C TRP A 221 15.50 2.38 4.53
N TRP A 222 14.23 2.38 4.11
CA TRP A 222 13.41 1.17 4.17
C TRP A 222 13.87 0.06 3.23
N ASP A 223 14.55 0.38 2.13
CA ASP A 223 15.20 -0.59 1.24
C ASP A 223 16.30 -1.37 1.98
N SER A 224 16.89 -0.80 3.04
CA SER A 224 17.90 -1.48 3.87
C SER A 224 17.31 -2.48 4.88
N VAL A 225 15.99 -2.40 5.13
CA VAL A 225 15.26 -3.25 6.06
C VAL A 225 14.65 -4.42 5.30
N LYS A 226 15.10 -5.64 5.58
CA LYS A 226 14.57 -6.88 4.98
C LYS A 226 13.13 -7.15 5.42
N GLU A 227 12.86 -7.05 6.71
CA GLU A 227 11.58 -7.39 7.33
C GLU A 227 11.40 -6.63 8.65
N ILE A 228 10.16 -6.24 8.93
CA ILE A 228 9.71 -5.71 10.22
C ILE A 228 8.81 -6.77 10.84
N LYS A 229 9.19 -7.31 12.00
CA LYS A 229 8.28 -8.11 12.82
C LYS A 229 7.45 -7.14 13.66
N ILE A 230 6.13 -7.27 13.57
CA ILE A 230 5.17 -6.40 14.25
C ILE A 230 4.57 -7.19 15.41
N GLY A 231 4.90 -6.80 16.64
CA GLY A 231 4.39 -7.41 17.87
C GLY A 231 3.07 -6.81 18.33
N GLU A 232 2.97 -6.62 19.65
CA GLU A 232 1.82 -5.95 20.24
C GLU A 232 1.79 -4.47 19.82
N ILE A 233 0.58 -3.99 19.51
CA ILE A 233 0.31 -2.57 19.31
C ILE A 233 -0.81 -2.22 20.28
N LYS A 234 -0.49 -1.35 21.24
CA LYS A 234 -1.37 -0.98 22.34
C LYS A 234 -1.79 0.47 22.22
N LEU A 235 -3.09 0.70 22.03
CA LEU A 235 -3.67 2.02 22.12
C LEU A 235 -3.63 2.51 23.57
N LEU A 236 -2.97 3.63 23.83
CA LEU A 236 -2.88 4.23 25.17
C LEU A 236 -3.90 5.35 25.35
N LYS A 237 -4.08 6.16 24.30
CA LYS A 237 -5.01 7.30 24.31
C LYS A 237 -5.49 7.58 22.90
N GLN A 238 -6.76 7.93 22.74
CA GLN A 238 -7.31 8.46 21.49
C GLN A 238 -8.38 9.51 21.81
N ASN A 239 -8.37 10.61 21.06
CA ASN A 239 -9.49 11.55 20.95
C ASN A 239 -9.69 11.90 19.46
N ASN A 240 -10.50 12.91 19.15
CA ASN A 240 -10.85 13.25 17.77
C ASN A 240 -9.68 13.79 16.93
N ASN A 241 -8.59 14.24 17.57
CA ASN A 241 -7.51 14.94 16.88
C ASN A 241 -6.12 14.33 17.13
N GLN A 242 -5.98 13.47 18.14
CA GLN A 242 -4.72 12.91 18.58
C GLN A 242 -4.89 11.48 19.09
N ALA A 243 -3.86 10.67 18.90
CA ALA A 243 -3.75 9.36 19.52
C ALA A 243 -2.32 9.05 19.93
N ILE A 244 -2.17 8.19 20.94
CA ILE A 244 -0.88 7.72 21.45
C ILE A 244 -0.94 6.19 21.46
N VAL A 245 0.03 5.58 20.79
CA VAL A 245 0.12 4.13 20.60
C VAL A 245 1.52 3.67 20.99
N ASN A 246 1.63 2.56 21.72
CA ASN A 246 2.90 1.85 21.84
C ASN A 246 2.93 0.69 20.84
N ALA A 247 3.97 0.61 20.02
CA ALA A 247 4.17 -0.46 19.04
C ALA A 247 5.47 -1.21 19.30
N GLU A 248 5.37 -2.52 19.43
CA GLU A 248 6.51 -3.41 19.55
C GLU A 248 6.99 -3.81 18.13
N LEU A 249 8.20 -3.41 17.77
CA LEU A 249 8.74 -3.59 16.43
C LEU A 249 10.16 -4.16 16.50
N TRP A 250 10.47 -5.11 15.63
CA TRP A 250 11.83 -5.59 15.40
C TRP A 250 12.20 -5.49 13.93
N TYR A 251 13.33 -4.87 13.68
CA TYR A 251 13.86 -4.68 12.33
C TYR A 251 14.89 -5.76 12.04
N THR A 252 14.70 -6.49 10.95
CA THR A 252 15.73 -7.35 10.36
C THR A 252 16.29 -6.64 9.13
N MET A 253 17.58 -6.37 9.15
CA MET A 253 18.29 -5.68 8.07
C MET A 253 18.69 -6.66 6.96
N ASN A 254 19.00 -6.15 5.76
CA ASN A 254 19.48 -7.00 4.66
C ASN A 254 20.82 -7.71 4.96
N ASP A 255 21.62 -7.16 5.87
CA ASP A 255 22.86 -7.79 6.34
C ASP A 255 22.63 -8.88 7.42
N GLY A 256 21.37 -9.16 7.75
CA GLY A 256 20.96 -10.17 8.73
C GLY A 256 20.93 -9.68 10.19
N LYS A 257 21.37 -8.45 10.48
CA LYS A 257 21.27 -7.91 11.86
C LYS A 257 19.81 -7.68 12.25
N THR A 258 19.51 -7.94 13.51
CA THR A 258 18.19 -7.66 14.10
C THR A 258 18.32 -6.76 15.31
N PHE A 259 17.41 -5.79 15.45
CA PHE A 259 17.30 -4.96 16.64
C PHE A 259 15.83 -4.62 16.93
N GLN A 260 15.52 -4.47 18.22
CA GLN A 260 14.23 -3.96 18.68
C GLN A 260 14.20 -2.44 18.56
N ASP A 261 13.06 -1.90 18.17
CA ASP A 261 12.85 -0.47 18.15
C ASP A 261 12.82 0.11 19.57
N SER A 262 13.75 1.02 19.87
CA SER A 262 13.79 1.72 21.16
C SER A 262 12.74 2.83 21.26
N LYS A 263 12.20 3.30 20.13
CA LYS A 263 11.20 4.37 20.07
C LYS A 263 9.80 3.82 19.81
N SER A 264 9.32 3.01 20.75
CA SER A 264 8.04 2.29 20.61
C SER A 264 6.80 3.18 20.77
N ARG A 265 6.92 4.37 21.38
CA ARG A 265 5.80 5.32 21.54
C ARG A 265 5.62 6.14 20.27
N ILE A 266 4.42 6.10 19.71
CA ILE A 266 4.02 6.78 18.47
C ILE A 266 2.88 7.72 18.79
N ASP A 267 3.08 9.00 18.48
CA ASP A 267 2.04 10.03 18.54
C ASP A 267 1.45 10.23 17.14
N LEU A 268 0.13 10.20 17.06
CA LEU A 268 -0.62 10.42 15.84
C LEU A 268 -1.42 11.71 15.92
N VAL A 269 -1.59 12.36 14.77
CA VAL A 269 -2.48 13.51 14.58
C VAL A 269 -3.53 13.18 13.53
N TRP A 270 -4.78 13.60 13.76
CA TRP A 270 -5.83 13.49 12.75
C TRP A 270 -5.69 14.59 11.70
N SER A 271 -5.68 14.20 10.43
CA SER A 271 -5.67 15.13 9.30
C SER A 271 -7.06 15.21 8.69
N ASN A 272 -7.71 16.37 8.82
CA ASN A 272 -9.00 16.63 8.19
C ASN A 272 -8.90 16.61 6.65
N ASP A 273 -7.79 17.08 6.09
CA ASP A 273 -7.57 17.17 4.64
C ASP A 273 -7.56 15.81 3.95
N SER A 274 -7.09 14.78 4.66
CA SER A 274 -6.96 13.41 4.15
C SER A 274 -7.84 12.41 4.89
N ASN A 275 -8.69 12.89 5.80
CA ASN A 275 -9.62 12.14 6.64
C ASN A 275 -8.98 10.87 7.25
N LYS A 276 -7.76 10.99 7.76
CA LYS A 276 -6.98 9.88 8.32
C LYS A 276 -5.99 10.32 9.38
N TRP A 277 -5.52 9.36 10.17
CA TRP A 277 -4.36 9.54 11.05
C TRP A 277 -3.08 9.78 10.25
N LEU A 278 -2.14 10.51 10.86
CA LEU A 278 -0.77 10.68 10.39
C LEU A 278 0.20 10.44 11.55
N PHE A 279 1.34 9.80 11.28
CA PHE A 279 2.46 9.72 12.22
C PHE A 279 3.02 11.12 12.44
N ASP A 280 2.95 11.62 13.68
CA ASP A 280 3.46 12.94 14.04
C ASP A 280 4.82 12.87 14.73
N MET A 281 5.01 11.90 15.64
CA MET A 281 6.25 11.76 16.41
C MET A 281 6.50 10.32 16.84
N LYS A 282 7.78 9.97 17.06
CA LYS A 282 8.23 8.74 17.73
C LYS A 282 9.17 9.03 18.89
N SER A 283 8.93 8.41 20.03
CA SER A 283 9.68 8.60 21.28
C SER A 283 9.84 7.29 22.07
N GLU A 284 10.67 7.32 23.11
CA GLU A 284 10.75 6.22 24.09
C GLU A 284 9.44 6.13 24.89
N PRO A 285 9.03 4.92 25.33
CA PRO A 285 7.81 4.73 26.10
C PRO A 285 7.84 5.46 27.45
#